data_AF-A0A7C1CDU8-F1
#
_entry.id   AF-A0A7C1CDU8-F1
#
_cell.length_a   1.000
_cell.length_b   1.000
_cell.length_c   1.000
_cell.angle_alpha   90.00
_cell.angle_beta   90.00
_cell.angle_gamma   90.00
#
_symmetry.space_group_name_H-M   'P 1'
#
loop_
_entity.id
_entity.type
_entity.pdbx_description
1 polymer ?
#
loop_
_entity_poly.entity_id
_entity_poly.type
_entity_poly.pdbx_seq_one_letter_code
_entity_poly.pdbx_strand_id
1 'polypeptide(L)'
;RGILEKVNWGTIVFFIAMFITMKGIWFSGLLQPLVAILMDKKLYGLEGMAAINVESLALSQLLSNVPFTQFFIQYMKTIGYTPSDVWAWLVLACSSTIAGNLTLLGAASNIINMEVAEERYSKSLGFIEFAKLGTIVTAINMAIYLPFLYLAVYL
;
A
#
# COMPACT_ATOMS: atom_id res chain seq x y z
N ARG A 1 30.70 7.26 -14.37
CA ARG A 1 31.12 7.55 -12.98
C ARG A 1 30.19 8.57 -12.31
N GLY A 2 30.04 9.80 -12.84
CA GLY A 2 29.19 10.84 -12.21
C GLY A 2 27.67 10.59 -12.11
N ILE A 3 27.10 9.60 -12.83
CA ILE A 3 25.69 9.19 -12.65
C ILE A 3 25.53 8.30 -11.42
N LEU A 4 26.48 7.38 -11.19
CA LEU A 4 26.45 6.43 -10.06
C LEU A 4 26.65 7.13 -8.71
N GLU A 5 27.36 8.26 -8.71
CA GLU A 5 27.57 9.10 -7.51
C GLU A 5 26.28 9.81 -7.06
N LYS A 6 25.28 9.99 -7.94
CA LYS A 6 24.00 10.61 -7.61
C LYS A 6 22.94 9.62 -7.14
N VAL A 7 23.24 8.33 -7.16
CA VAL A 7 22.31 7.28 -6.74
C VAL A 7 22.26 7.23 -5.21
N ASN A 8 21.05 7.25 -4.64
CA ASN A 8 20.86 6.98 -3.22
C ASN A 8 20.94 5.46 -2.98
N TRP A 9 22.15 4.97 -2.70
CA TRP A 9 22.39 3.56 -2.41
C TRP A 9 21.67 3.07 -1.16
N GLY A 10 21.43 3.96 -0.17
CA GLY A 10 20.66 3.64 1.03
C GLY A 10 19.23 3.22 0.70
N THR A 11 18.55 3.99 -0.17
CA THR A 11 17.20 3.65 -0.66
C THR A 11 17.18 2.30 -1.38
N ILE A 12 18.18 1.99 -2.21
CA ILE A 12 18.26 0.69 -2.92
C ILE A 12 18.39 -0.46 -1.92
N VAL A 13 19.33 -0.35 -0.98
CA VAL A 13 19.54 -1.38 0.06
C VAL A 13 18.28 -1.55 0.92
N PHE A 14 17.60 -0.46 1.26
CA PHE A 14 16.33 -0.48 1.97
C PHE A 14 15.26 -1.29 1.22
N PHE A 15 15.06 -1.06 -0.08
CA PHE A 15 14.10 -1.84 -0.87
C PHE A 15 14.51 -3.32 -0.98
N ILE A 16 15.80 -3.62 -1.14
CA ILE A 16 16.28 -5.01 -1.15
C ILE A 16 15.95 -5.71 0.18
N ALA A 17 16.29 -5.08 1.31
CA ALA A 17 16.02 -5.62 2.64
C ALA A 17 14.52 -5.78 2.89
N MET A 18 13.71 -4.80 2.47
CA MET A 18 12.25 -4.84 2.54
C MET A 18 11.67 -6.02 1.77
N PHE A 19 12.08 -6.26 0.52
CA PHE A 19 11.57 -7.39 -0.26
C PHE A 19 11.97 -8.74 0.31
N ILE A 20 13.18 -8.87 0.84
CA ILE A 20 13.63 -10.08 1.55
C ILE A 20 12.79 -10.29 2.82
N THR A 21 12.57 -9.23 3.60
CA THR A 21 11.77 -9.28 4.83
C THR A 21 10.33 -9.70 4.54
N MET A 22 9.73 -9.15 3.48
CA MET A 22 8.38 -9.54 3.07
C MET A 22 8.27 -10.98 2.61
N LYS A 23 9.33 -11.54 2.01
CA LYS A 23 9.38 -12.98 1.75
C LYS A 23 9.43 -13.79 3.04
N GLY A 24 10.22 -13.36 4.03
CA GLY A 24 10.23 -13.99 5.36
C GLY A 24 8.86 -13.95 6.05
N ILE A 25 8.20 -12.80 6.04
CA ILE A 25 6.84 -12.60 6.59
C ILE A 25 5.82 -13.51 5.88
N TRP A 26 5.92 -13.66 4.56
CA TRP A 26 5.05 -14.56 3.82
C TRP A 26 5.21 -16.01 4.30
N PHE A 27 6.45 -16.51 4.37
CA PHE A 27 6.72 -17.89 4.77
C PHE A 27 6.40 -18.20 6.22
N SER A 28 6.48 -17.21 7.12
CA SER A 28 6.15 -17.41 8.53
C SER A 28 4.66 -17.56 8.80
N GLY A 29 3.78 -17.15 7.86
CA GLY A 29 2.34 -17.17 8.08
C GLY A 29 1.83 -16.06 9.01
N LEU A 30 2.67 -15.09 9.38
CA LEU A 30 2.40 -14.12 10.44
C LEU A 30 1.18 -13.24 10.18
N LEU A 31 0.99 -12.80 8.94
CA LEU A 31 -0.03 -11.80 8.59
C LEU A 31 -1.30 -12.40 8.00
N GLN A 32 -1.27 -13.68 7.63
CA GLN A 32 -2.38 -14.39 7.00
C GLN A 32 -3.63 -14.41 7.90
N PRO A 33 -3.54 -14.60 9.23
CA PRO A 33 -4.71 -14.48 10.10
C PRO A 33 -5.34 -13.10 10.09
N LEU A 34 -4.56 -12.04 9.86
CA LEU A 34 -5.04 -10.65 9.88
C LEU A 34 -5.85 -10.30 8.63
N VAL A 35 -5.40 -10.75 7.45
CA VAL A 35 -6.15 -10.61 6.19
C VAL A 35 -7.30 -11.62 6.04
N ALA A 36 -7.25 -12.72 6.77
CA ALA A 36 -8.37 -13.66 6.81
C ALA A 36 -9.58 -13.11 7.60
N ILE A 37 -9.43 -12.01 8.36
CA ILE A 37 -10.53 -11.40 9.11
C ILE A 37 -11.62 -10.89 8.16
N LEU A 38 -11.24 -10.22 7.06
CA LEU A 38 -12.21 -9.73 6.08
C LEU A 38 -12.25 -10.59 4.82
N MET A 39 -11.20 -11.35 4.51
CA MET A 39 -11.10 -12.15 3.29
C MET A 39 -10.56 -13.56 3.55
N ASP A 40 -11.32 -14.42 4.23
CA ASP A 40 -11.00 -15.85 4.42
C ASP A 40 -11.14 -16.69 3.14
N LYS A 41 -11.92 -16.20 2.18
CA LYS A 41 -12.17 -16.80 0.87
C LYS A 41 -12.26 -15.71 -0.21
N LYS A 42 -12.24 -16.11 -1.49
CA LYS A 42 -12.52 -15.18 -2.58
C LYS A 42 -13.93 -14.61 -2.46
N LEU A 43 -14.00 -13.28 -2.43
CA LEU A 43 -15.23 -12.50 -2.45
C LEU A 43 -15.46 -11.91 -3.85
N TYR A 44 -16.72 -11.66 -4.18
CA TYR A 44 -17.14 -11.20 -5.50
C TYR A 44 -17.89 -9.88 -5.43
N GLY A 45 -17.94 -9.18 -6.56
CA GLY A 45 -18.67 -7.92 -6.70
C GLY A 45 -18.25 -6.87 -5.67
N LEU A 46 -19.24 -6.12 -5.18
CA LEU A 46 -19.04 -4.99 -4.26
C LEU A 46 -18.41 -5.41 -2.93
N GLU A 47 -18.76 -6.59 -2.41
CA GLU A 47 -18.24 -7.10 -1.15
C GLU A 47 -16.72 -7.29 -1.21
N GLY A 48 -16.23 -7.95 -2.28
CA GLY A 48 -14.80 -8.16 -2.47
C GLY A 48 -14.04 -6.85 -2.68
N MET A 49 -14.62 -5.90 -3.40
CA MET A 49 -14.00 -4.58 -3.60
C MET A 49 -13.89 -3.80 -2.29
N ALA A 50 -14.95 -3.80 -1.48
CA ALA A 50 -14.96 -3.16 -0.17
C ALA A 50 -13.92 -3.79 0.76
N ALA A 51 -13.84 -5.13 0.81
CA ALA A 51 -12.87 -5.83 1.63
C ALA A 51 -11.43 -5.50 1.22
N ILE A 52 -11.10 -5.58 -0.07
CA ILE A 52 -9.77 -5.21 -0.61
C ILE A 52 -9.43 -3.76 -0.25
N ASN A 53 -10.38 -2.83 -0.38
CA ASN A 53 -10.15 -1.43 -0.07
C ASN A 53 -9.84 -1.21 1.41
N VAL A 54 -10.66 -1.78 2.31
CA VAL A 54 -10.51 -1.63 3.76
C VAL A 54 -9.18 -2.23 4.23
N GLU A 55 -8.85 -3.44 3.79
CA GLU A 55 -7.58 -4.07 4.15
C GLU A 55 -6.39 -3.30 3.60
N SER A 56 -6.49 -2.80 2.36
CA SER A 56 -5.45 -1.95 1.77
C SER A 56 -5.24 -0.66 2.56
N LEU A 57 -6.32 -0.03 3.02
CA LEU A 57 -6.21 1.20 3.78
C LEU A 57 -5.56 0.97 5.15
N ALA A 58 -5.99 -0.08 5.84
CA ALA A 58 -5.53 -0.39 7.19
C ALA A 58 -4.10 -0.95 7.22
N LEU A 59 -3.85 -2.03 6.47
CA LEU A 59 -2.60 -2.77 6.55
C LEU A 59 -1.43 -2.09 5.84
N SER A 60 -1.71 -1.23 4.86
CA SER A 60 -0.68 -0.38 4.25
C SER A 60 -0.05 0.57 5.28
N GLN A 61 -0.75 0.96 6.36
CA GLN A 61 -0.13 1.80 7.41
C GLN A 61 0.90 1.05 8.25
N LEU A 62 0.80 -0.29 8.28
CA LEU A 62 1.70 -1.14 9.06
C LEU A 62 2.90 -1.60 8.23
N LEU A 63 2.67 -1.95 6.96
CA LEU A 63 3.68 -2.57 6.10
C LEU A 63 4.25 -1.62 5.06
N SER A 64 3.62 -0.47 4.83
CA SER A 64 3.78 0.36 3.64
C SER A 64 3.10 -0.24 2.39
N ASN A 65 2.75 0.63 1.44
CA ASN A 65 2.00 0.28 0.24
C ASN A 65 2.64 -0.83 -0.61
N VAL A 66 3.92 -0.73 -0.95
CA VAL A 66 4.62 -1.69 -1.83
C VAL A 66 4.72 -3.08 -1.17
N PRO A 67 5.23 -3.21 0.07
CA PRO A 67 5.22 -4.47 0.81
C PRO A 67 3.85 -5.10 0.96
N PHE A 68 2.86 -4.30 1.37
CA PHE A 68 1.48 -4.76 1.53
C PHE A 68 0.94 -5.32 0.23
N THR A 69 1.05 -4.58 -0.88
CA THR A 69 0.53 -5.03 -2.18
C THR A 69 1.18 -6.33 -2.63
N GLN A 70 2.50 -6.47 -2.44
CA GLN A 70 3.17 -7.73 -2.76
C GLN A 70 2.64 -8.91 -1.92
N PHE A 71 2.50 -8.71 -0.61
CA PHE A 71 1.94 -9.73 0.29
C PHE A 71 0.52 -10.08 -0.11
N PHE A 72 -0.31 -9.07 -0.35
CA PHE A 72 -1.74 -9.25 -0.59
C PHE A 72 -2.03 -9.87 -1.95
N ILE A 73 -1.23 -9.58 -2.98
CA ILE A 73 -1.29 -10.32 -4.26
C ILE A 73 -1.05 -11.81 -4.05
N GLN A 74 -0.07 -12.19 -3.22
CA GLN A 74 0.19 -13.60 -2.93
C GLN A 74 -0.99 -14.21 -2.17
N TYR A 75 -1.48 -13.52 -1.14
CA TYR A 75 -2.63 -13.96 -0.36
C TYR A 75 -3.89 -14.15 -1.23
N MET A 76 -4.27 -13.14 -2.00
CA MET A 76 -5.43 -13.21 -2.91
C MET A 76 -5.35 -14.40 -3.88
N LYS A 77 -4.15 -14.72 -4.40
CA LYS A 77 -3.97 -15.91 -5.24
C LYS A 77 -4.25 -17.21 -4.48
N THR A 78 -3.88 -17.30 -3.20
CA THR A 78 -4.15 -18.51 -2.39
C THR A 78 -5.63 -18.76 -2.15
N ILE A 79 -6.45 -17.70 -2.08
CA ILE A 79 -7.90 -17.81 -1.86
C ILE A 79 -8.71 -17.85 -3.18
N GLY A 80 -8.04 -17.87 -4.34
CA GLY A 80 -8.66 -18.13 -5.64
C GLY A 80 -8.78 -16.93 -6.59
N TYR A 81 -8.15 -15.79 -6.30
CA TYR A 81 -8.04 -14.71 -7.29
C TYR A 81 -7.05 -15.08 -8.40
N THR A 82 -7.44 -14.75 -9.62
CA THR A 82 -6.78 -15.10 -10.88
C THR A 82 -6.46 -13.83 -11.66
N PRO A 83 -5.61 -13.88 -12.70
CA PRO A 83 -5.36 -12.71 -13.56
C PRO A 83 -6.63 -12.13 -14.21
N SER A 84 -7.70 -12.94 -14.39
CA SER A 84 -8.98 -12.47 -14.92
C SER A 84 -9.81 -11.63 -13.94
N ASP A 85 -9.46 -11.60 -12.65
CA ASP A 85 -10.12 -10.76 -11.65
C ASP A 85 -9.63 -9.30 -11.71
N VAL A 86 -9.65 -8.72 -12.92
CA VAL A 86 -9.05 -7.41 -13.26
C VAL A 86 -9.48 -6.32 -12.28
N TRP A 87 -10.77 -6.26 -11.96
CA TRP A 87 -11.30 -5.25 -11.06
C TRP A 87 -10.80 -5.37 -9.62
N ALA A 88 -10.57 -6.57 -9.12
CA ALA A 88 -9.98 -6.78 -7.80
C ALA A 88 -8.54 -6.24 -7.77
N TRP A 89 -7.78 -6.46 -8.84
CA TRP A 89 -6.41 -5.93 -8.98
C TRP A 89 -6.38 -4.41 -9.13
N LEU A 90 -7.34 -3.82 -9.85
CA LEU A 90 -7.48 -2.36 -9.96
C LEU A 90 -7.83 -1.72 -8.62
N VAL A 91 -8.76 -2.32 -7.86
CA VAL A 91 -9.11 -1.84 -6.52
C VAL A 91 -7.92 -1.95 -5.58
N LEU A 92 -7.16 -3.06 -5.61
CA LEU A 92 -5.93 -3.19 -4.82
C LEU A 92 -4.90 -2.13 -5.21
N ALA A 93 -4.60 -1.97 -6.49
CA ALA A 93 -3.62 -1.00 -6.97
C ALA A 93 -4.00 0.44 -6.57
N CYS A 94 -5.27 0.79 -6.74
CA CYS A 94 -5.79 2.10 -6.35
C CYS A 94 -5.73 2.28 -4.82
N SER A 95 -6.33 1.36 -4.06
CA SER A 95 -6.50 1.47 -2.61
C SER A 95 -5.17 1.46 -1.86
N SER A 96 -4.24 0.57 -2.24
CA SER A 96 -2.90 0.53 -1.63
C SER A 96 -2.08 1.80 -1.91
N THR A 97 -2.24 2.38 -3.10
CA THR A 97 -1.55 3.63 -3.46
C THR A 97 -2.09 4.81 -2.67
N ILE A 98 -3.42 4.99 -2.62
CA ILE A 98 -4.03 6.10 -1.89
C ILE A 98 -3.86 5.97 -0.37
N ALA A 99 -3.84 4.74 0.15
CA ALA A 99 -3.53 4.47 1.55
C ALA A 99 -2.13 5.00 1.94
N GLY A 100 -1.20 5.06 0.98
CA GLY A 100 0.11 5.64 1.18
C GLY A 100 0.11 7.12 1.55
N ASN A 101 -0.97 7.85 1.28
CA ASN A 101 -1.10 9.26 1.67
C ASN A 101 -1.56 9.43 3.12
N LEU A 102 -2.12 8.41 3.77
CA LEU A 102 -2.83 8.56 5.03
C LEU A 102 -1.89 8.90 6.19
N THR A 103 -0.78 8.17 6.33
CA THR A 103 0.22 8.41 7.37
C THR A 103 1.63 8.39 6.78
N LEU A 104 2.59 8.88 7.56
CA LEU A 104 4.00 8.84 7.19
C LEU A 104 4.50 7.41 6.92
N LEU A 105 3.96 6.41 7.60
CA LEU A 105 4.35 5.00 7.43
C LEU A 105 3.66 4.33 6.22
N GLY A 106 2.57 4.91 5.73
CA GLY A 106 1.76 4.35 4.65
C GLY A 106 2.53 4.15 3.33
N ALA A 107 3.58 4.93 3.09
CA ALA A 107 4.44 4.77 1.92
C ALA A 107 5.91 4.99 2.28
N ALA A 108 6.77 4.11 1.78
CA ALA A 108 8.23 4.22 1.91
C ALA A 108 8.74 5.56 1.38
N SER A 109 8.12 6.06 0.30
CA SER A 109 8.43 7.37 -0.27
C SER A 109 8.25 8.52 0.72
N ASN A 110 7.30 8.42 1.65
CA ASN A 110 7.07 9.49 2.63
C ASN A 110 8.25 9.58 3.60
N ILE A 111 8.74 8.43 4.08
CA ILE A 111 9.91 8.35 4.95
C ILE A 111 11.15 8.86 4.22
N ILE A 112 11.39 8.41 2.99
CA ILE A 112 12.53 8.85 2.17
C ILE A 112 12.47 10.37 1.94
N ASN A 113 11.30 10.92 1.60
CA ASN A 113 11.15 12.35 1.38
C ASN A 113 11.36 13.16 2.66
N MET A 114 10.91 12.65 3.80
CA MET A 114 11.11 13.29 5.10
C MET A 114 12.60 13.29 5.49
N GLU A 115 13.29 12.17 5.32
CA GLU A 115 14.74 12.06 5.56
C GLU A 115 15.51 13.06 4.68
N VAL A 116 15.18 13.13 3.40
CA VAL A 116 15.78 14.12 2.47
C VAL A 116 15.45 15.56 2.87
N ALA A 117 14.23 15.81 3.37
CA ALA A 117 13.82 17.14 3.82
C ALA A 117 14.59 17.60 5.07
N GLU A 118 14.79 16.68 6.02
CA GLU A 118 15.57 16.91 7.23
C GLU A 118 17.05 17.15 6.90
N GLU A 119 17.65 16.28 6.08
CA GLU A 119 19.06 16.36 5.69
C GLU A 119 19.41 17.62 4.90
N ARG A 120 18.56 18.01 3.93
CA ARG A 120 18.88 19.09 2.98
C ARG A 120 18.35 20.46 3.37
N TYR A 121 17.24 20.50 4.11
CA TYR A 121 16.52 21.74 4.38
C TYR A 121 16.30 22.01 5.86
N SER A 122 16.78 21.14 6.77
CA SER A 122 16.55 21.25 8.22
C SER A 122 15.06 21.41 8.57
N LYS A 123 14.16 20.82 7.77
CA LYS A 123 12.71 20.82 7.98
C LYS A 123 12.24 19.40 8.19
N SER A 124 11.49 19.18 9.27
CA SER A 124 10.76 17.94 9.51
C SER A 124 9.26 18.20 9.55
N LEU A 125 8.47 17.19 9.22
CA LEU A 125 7.03 17.21 9.39
C LEU A 125 6.66 16.18 10.45
N GLY A 126 5.92 16.59 11.48
CA GLY A 126 5.51 15.66 12.53
C GLY A 126 4.54 14.60 12.00
N PHE A 127 4.54 13.41 12.60
CA PHE A 127 3.62 12.31 12.22
C PHE A 127 2.14 12.74 12.20
N ILE A 128 1.70 13.47 13.23
CA ILE A 128 0.32 13.97 13.35
C ILE A 128 0.01 15.05 12.31
N GLU A 129 0.97 15.91 12.01
CA GLU A 129 0.81 16.96 11.01
C GLU A 129 0.67 16.36 9.60
N PHE A 130 1.54 15.38 9.27
CA PHE A 130 1.41 14.58 8.07
C PHE A 130 0.05 13.91 8.02
N ALA A 131 -0.36 13.21 9.08
CA ALA A 131 -1.59 12.43 9.10
C ALA A 131 -2.85 13.30 8.95
N LYS A 132 -2.86 14.54 9.48
CA LYS A 132 -3.97 15.48 9.30
C LYS A 132 -4.19 15.82 7.82
N LEU A 133 -3.13 16.22 7.13
CA LEU A 133 -3.19 16.53 5.69
C LEU A 133 -3.45 15.26 4.87
N GLY A 134 -2.76 14.18 5.22
CA GLY A 134 -2.85 12.87 4.60
C GLY A 134 -4.26 12.30 4.64
N THR A 135 -4.97 12.44 5.76
CA THR A 135 -6.38 12.02 5.89
C THR A 135 -7.28 12.79 4.92
N ILE A 136 -7.11 14.11 4.80
CA ILE A 136 -7.91 14.93 3.88
C ILE A 136 -7.67 14.51 2.42
N VAL A 137 -6.39 14.37 2.02
CA VAL A 137 -6.03 13.96 0.66
C VAL A 137 -6.53 12.56 0.36
N THR A 138 -6.38 11.62 1.29
CA THR A 138 -6.84 10.24 1.15
C THR A 138 -8.37 10.19 1.01
N ALA A 139 -9.10 10.95 1.83
CA ALA A 139 -10.56 11.00 1.78
C ALA A 139 -11.08 11.56 0.45
N ILE A 140 -10.47 12.65 -0.06
CA ILE A 140 -10.82 13.21 -1.36
C ILE A 140 -10.57 12.19 -2.48
N ASN A 141 -9.40 11.54 -2.48
CA ASN A 141 -9.07 10.54 -3.49
C ASN A 141 -10.04 9.34 -3.44
N MET A 142 -10.41 8.87 -2.25
CA MET A 142 -11.40 7.80 -2.10
C MET A 142 -12.78 8.20 -2.62
N ALA A 143 -13.21 9.43 -2.33
CA ALA A 143 -14.50 9.96 -2.78
C ALA A 143 -14.59 10.06 -4.31
N ILE A 144 -13.46 10.13 -5.01
CA ILE A 144 -13.40 10.17 -6.48
C ILE A 144 -13.21 8.75 -7.05
N TYR A 145 -12.21 8.02 -6.57
CA TYR A 145 -11.79 6.77 -7.20
C TYR A 145 -12.71 5.61 -6.88
N LEU A 146 -13.27 5.51 -5.67
CA LEU A 146 -14.17 4.40 -5.35
C LEU A 146 -15.44 4.47 -6.18
N PRO A 147 -16.17 5.60 -6.27
CA PRO A 147 -17.34 5.67 -7.15
C PRO A 147 -17.00 5.40 -8.61
N PHE A 148 -15.86 5.89 -9.10
CA PHE A 148 -15.40 5.59 -10.45
C PHE A 148 -15.19 4.09 -10.66
N LEU A 149 -14.45 3.42 -9.78
CA LEU A 149 -14.18 1.98 -9.89
C LEU A 149 -15.47 1.17 -9.77
N TYR A 150 -16.36 1.55 -8.86
CA TYR A 150 -17.66 0.88 -8.70
C TYR A 150 -18.54 1.03 -9.94
N LEU A 151 -18.64 2.24 -10.51
CA LEU A 151 -19.43 2.47 -11.71
C LEU A 151 -18.83 1.75 -12.92
N ALA A 152 -17.50 1.81 -13.08
CA ALA A 152 -16.79 1.24 -14.22
C ALA A 152 -16.91 -0.29 -14.30
N VAL A 153 -17.17 -0.97 -13.20
CA VAL A 153 -17.42 -2.43 -13.17
C VAL A 153 -18.71 -2.83 -13.88
N TYR A 154 -19.68 -1.92 -13.95
CA TYR A 154 -20.97 -2.15 -14.60
C TYR A 154 -21.03 -1.61 -16.04
N LEU A 155 -19.98 -0.94 -16.50
CA LEU A 155 -19.82 -0.44 -17.87
C LEU A 155 -19.09 -1.47 -18.73
#